data_AF-A0A455UIC6-F1
#
_entry.id   AF-A0A455UIC6-F1
#
_cell.length_a   1.000
_cell.length_b   1.000
_cell.length_c   1.000
_cell.angle_alpha   90.00
_cell.angle_beta   90.00
_cell.angle_gamma   90.00
#
_symmetry.space_group_name_H-M   'P 1'
#
loop_
_entity.id
_entity.type
_entity.pdbx_description
1 polymer ?
#
loop_
_entity_poly.entity_id
_entity_poly.type
_entity_poly.pdbx_seq_one_letter_code
_entity_poly.pdbx_strand_id
1 'polypeptide(L)'
;MVDVLDYTEPQTRAGLSLLCTPGNDVESTTALAGSGANLIMFTTGLGTPTGNPVTPVLKIASNSTLATRMSDVIDFDAGPIIRGEGRDRRAGRSLARDVH
;
A
#
# COMPACT_ATOMS: atom_id res chain seq x y z
N MET A 1 12.98 -1.82 -13.48
CA MET A 1 13.05 -0.49 -12.87
C MET A 1 13.32 0.51 -13.97
N VAL A 2 12.56 1.61 -14.06
CA VAL A 2 12.60 2.57 -15.17
C VAL A 2 13.06 3.96 -14.77
N ASP A 3 13.04 4.29 -13.47
CA ASP A 3 13.45 5.60 -12.96
C ASP A 3 13.78 5.60 -11.46
N VAL A 4 14.45 6.66 -11.00
CA VAL A 4 14.63 7.04 -9.58
C VAL A 4 14.19 8.49 -9.45
N LEU A 5 13.18 8.73 -8.62
CA LEU A 5 12.53 10.02 -8.44
C LEU A 5 12.93 10.64 -7.10
N ASP A 6 13.22 11.93 -7.09
CA ASP A 6 13.39 12.72 -5.87
C ASP A 6 12.03 13.03 -5.20
N TYR A 7 12.07 13.56 -3.97
CA TYR A 7 10.86 13.82 -3.19
C TYR A 7 9.85 14.67 -3.96
N THR A 8 8.65 14.14 -4.17
CA THR A 8 7.54 14.73 -4.96
C THR A 8 7.82 14.92 -6.45
N GLU A 9 8.89 14.34 -7.00
CA GLU A 9 9.16 14.40 -8.43
C GLU A 9 8.06 13.64 -9.21
N PRO A 10 7.48 14.23 -10.27
CA PRO A 10 6.38 13.59 -11.01
C PRO A 10 6.80 12.32 -11.75
N GLN A 11 5.98 11.28 -11.66
CA GLN A 11 6.16 10.07 -12.46
C GLN A 11 5.77 10.32 -13.93
N THR A 12 6.72 10.14 -14.87
CA THR A 12 6.50 10.40 -16.31
C THR A 12 6.69 9.18 -17.22
N ARG A 13 7.38 8.13 -16.75
CA ARG A 13 7.73 6.94 -17.54
C ARG A 13 7.00 5.69 -17.04
N ALA A 14 6.21 5.04 -17.89
CA ALA A 14 5.53 3.81 -17.52
C ALA A 14 6.51 2.71 -17.09
N GLY A 15 6.20 2.03 -15.98
CA GLY A 15 7.02 0.98 -15.38
C GLY A 15 7.18 1.16 -13.88
N LEU A 16 8.16 0.48 -13.29
CA LEU A 16 8.48 0.60 -11.87
C LEU A 16 9.53 1.68 -11.63
N SER A 17 9.14 2.77 -10.99
CA SER A 17 10.06 3.81 -10.48
C SER A 17 10.26 3.66 -8.96
N LEU A 18 11.43 4.05 -8.47
CA LEU A 18 11.67 4.19 -7.03
C LEU A 18 11.55 5.67 -6.66
N LEU A 19 10.77 5.98 -5.63
CA LEU A 19 10.61 7.35 -5.11
C LEU A 19 11.39 7.49 -3.79
N CYS A 20 12.30 8.44 -3.74
CA CYS A 20 13.05 8.76 -2.54
C CYS A 20 12.17 9.58 -1.58
N THR A 21 11.79 8.98 -0.45
CA THR A 21 11.01 9.64 0.60
C THR A 21 11.69 9.45 1.96
N PRO A 22 11.45 10.35 2.92
CA PRO A 22 11.66 10.04 4.32
C PRO A 22 10.84 8.82 4.74
N GLY A 23 11.30 8.11 5.77
CA GLY A 23 10.70 6.85 6.22
C GLY A 23 9.45 7.02 7.10
N ASN A 24 9.01 8.25 7.38
CA ASN A 24 7.80 8.49 8.16
C ASN A 24 6.55 8.25 7.31
N ASP A 25 5.57 7.54 7.86
CA ASP A 25 4.36 7.12 7.16
C ASP A 25 3.59 8.28 6.50
N VAL A 26 3.39 9.40 7.22
CA VAL A 26 2.62 10.54 6.69
C VAL A 26 3.38 11.24 5.57
N GLU A 27 4.71 11.35 5.73
CA GLU A 27 5.56 12.01 4.75
C GLU A 27 5.72 11.18 3.48
N SER A 28 5.94 9.86 3.61
CA SER A 28 6.05 8.94 2.48
C SER A 28 4.76 8.86 1.67
N THR A 29 3.60 8.78 2.33
CA THR A 29 2.30 8.78 1.64
C THR A 29 1.99 10.12 0.97
N THR A 30 2.41 11.23 1.57
CA THR A 30 2.30 12.56 0.95
C THR A 30 3.16 12.66 -0.32
N ALA A 31 4.40 12.14 -0.27
CA ALA A 31 5.30 12.12 -1.42
C ALA A 31 4.72 11.31 -2.59
N LEU A 32 4.17 10.12 -2.31
CA LEU A 32 3.52 9.28 -3.32
C LEU A 32 2.36 10.02 -4.01
N ALA A 33 1.48 10.65 -3.23
CA ALA A 33 0.39 11.46 -3.76
C ALA A 33 0.92 12.63 -4.61
N GLY A 34 1.93 13.34 -4.11
CA GLY A 34 2.57 14.46 -4.82
C GLY A 34 3.26 14.07 -6.12
N SER A 35 3.81 12.86 -6.19
CA SER A 35 4.45 12.30 -7.39
C SER A 35 3.45 11.71 -8.40
N GLY A 36 2.14 11.78 -8.13
CA GLY A 36 1.08 11.36 -9.05
C GLY A 36 0.53 9.95 -8.82
N ALA A 37 0.70 9.37 -7.64
CA ALA A 37 0.06 8.10 -7.32
C ALA A 37 -1.47 8.26 -7.22
N ASN A 38 -2.20 7.40 -7.95
CA ASN A 38 -3.67 7.36 -7.93
C ASN A 38 -4.23 6.39 -6.88
N LEU A 39 -3.38 5.53 -6.31
CA LEU A 39 -3.67 4.62 -5.22
C LEU A 39 -2.39 4.42 -4.41
N ILE A 40 -2.50 4.40 -3.09
CA ILE A 40 -1.40 4.06 -2.18
C ILE A 40 -1.72 2.75 -1.48
N MET A 41 -0.82 1.78 -1.56
CA MET A 41 -0.93 0.53 -0.82
C MET A 41 -0.08 0.62 0.44
N PHE A 42 -0.71 0.57 1.61
CA PHE A 42 -0.03 0.75 2.89
C PHE A 42 -0.10 -0.52 3.73
N THR A 43 1.02 -1.23 3.86
CA THR A 43 1.12 -2.42 4.70
C THR A 43 1.38 -2.05 6.16
N THR A 44 0.69 -2.69 7.11
CA THR A 44 0.93 -2.49 8.54
C THR A 44 0.89 -3.81 9.31
N GLY A 45 1.81 -3.96 10.27
CA GLY A 45 1.82 -5.07 11.22
C GLY A 45 1.32 -4.70 12.62
N LEU A 46 1.29 -3.40 12.93
CA LEU A 46 0.92 -2.86 14.24
C LEU A 46 -0.39 -2.06 14.22
N GLY A 47 -0.93 -1.78 13.03
CA GLY A 47 -2.21 -1.07 12.86
C GLY A 47 -2.07 0.43 12.76
N THR A 48 -1.01 0.94 12.12
CA THR A 48 -0.87 2.40 11.93
C THR A 48 -2.03 2.94 11.08
N PRO A 49 -2.80 3.93 11.59
CA PRO A 49 -3.99 4.43 10.93
C PRO A 49 -3.69 5.47 9.83
N THR A 50 -2.47 5.47 9.26
CA THR A 50 -2.05 6.43 8.24
C THR A 50 -2.97 6.39 7.03
N GLY A 51 -3.60 7.51 6.70
CA GLY A 51 -4.33 7.73 5.46
C GLY A 51 -3.70 8.87 4.65
N ASN A 52 -4.37 9.26 3.57
CA ASN A 52 -4.01 10.42 2.78
C ASN A 52 -5.31 11.10 2.29
N PRO A 53 -5.43 12.43 2.41
CA PRO A 53 -6.67 13.14 2.03
C PRO A 53 -6.84 13.33 0.52
N VAL A 54 -5.79 13.16 -0.27
CA VAL A 54 -5.77 13.40 -1.73
C VAL A 54 -5.88 12.08 -2.50
N THR A 55 -5.17 11.05 -2.06
CA THR A 55 -5.08 9.76 -2.75
C THR A 55 -5.63 8.65 -1.85
N PRO A 56 -6.53 7.77 -2.34
CA PRO A 56 -7.03 6.66 -1.55
C PRO A 56 -5.90 5.74 -1.08
N VAL A 57 -6.00 5.30 0.18
CA VAL A 57 -5.02 4.42 0.83
C VAL A 57 -5.67 3.07 1.12
N LEU A 58 -5.17 2.02 0.47
CA LEU A 58 -5.56 0.64 0.73
C LEU A 58 -4.72 0.09 1.88
N LYS A 59 -5.36 -0.21 3.01
CA LYS A 59 -4.72 -0.68 4.23
C LYS A 59 -4.62 -2.20 4.25
N ILE A 60 -3.39 -2.70 4.29
CA ILE A 60 -3.07 -4.12 4.22
C ILE A 60 -2.48 -4.59 5.55
N ALA A 61 -3.15 -5.52 6.24
CA ALA A 61 -2.59 -6.15 7.44
C ALA A 61 -1.63 -7.28 7.07
N SER A 62 -0.46 -7.33 7.72
CA SER A 62 0.48 -8.45 7.57
C SER A 62 0.14 -9.67 8.42
N ASN A 63 -0.93 -9.62 9.22
CA ASN A 63 -1.37 -10.74 10.04
C ASN A 63 -2.88 -10.71 10.30
N SER A 64 -3.50 -11.90 10.29
CA SER A 64 -4.95 -12.07 10.44
C SER A 64 -5.49 -11.62 11.79
N THR A 65 -4.66 -11.67 12.84
CA THR A 65 -5.03 -11.16 14.17
C THR A 65 -5.32 -9.67 14.12
N LEU A 66 -4.44 -8.89 13.48
CA LEU A 66 -4.64 -7.47 13.27
C LEU A 66 -5.84 -7.19 12.36
N ALA A 67 -5.97 -7.92 11.25
CA ALA A 67 -7.09 -7.79 10.33
C ALA A 67 -8.44 -8.00 11.03
N THR A 68 -8.53 -8.99 11.93
CA THR A 68 -9.73 -9.27 12.70
C THR A 68 -9.99 -8.20 13.77
N ARG A 69 -8.95 -7.73 14.46
CA ARG A 69 -9.07 -6.75 15.55
C ARG A 69 -9.45 -5.36 15.05
N MET A 70 -9.04 -5.01 13.83
CA MET A 70 -9.22 -3.68 13.20
C MET A 70 -9.95 -3.81 11.87
N SER A 71 -10.99 -4.64 11.82
CA SER A 71 -11.75 -4.93 10.58
C SER A 71 -12.48 -3.72 10.00
N ASP A 72 -12.59 -2.64 10.76
CA ASP A 72 -13.14 -1.35 10.37
C ASP A 72 -12.13 -0.47 9.61
N VAL A 73 -10.83 -0.77 9.73
CA VAL A 73 -9.73 0.01 9.13
C VAL A 73 -8.90 -0.80 8.14
N ILE A 74 -8.85 -2.13 8.29
CA ILE A 74 -8.08 -3.02 7.41
C ILE A 74 -8.94 -3.44 6.22
N ASP A 75 -8.46 -3.13 5.02
CA ASP A 75 -9.11 -3.52 3.76
C ASP A 75 -8.73 -4.93 3.32
N PHE A 76 -7.50 -5.38 3.64
CA PHE A 76 -7.00 -6.69 3.19
C PHE A 76 -6.14 -7.41 4.24
N ASP A 77 -6.38 -8.70 4.41
CA ASP A 77 -5.59 -9.60 5.25
C ASP A 77 -4.57 -10.42 4.44
N ALA A 78 -3.29 -10.09 4.56
CA ALA A 78 -2.19 -10.85 3.95
C ALA A 78 -1.70 -12.02 4.83
N GLY A 79 -2.22 -12.17 6.05
CA GLY A 79 -1.85 -13.23 6.99
C GLY A 79 -1.93 -14.66 6.43
N PRO A 80 -2.97 -15.05 5.67
CA PRO A 80 -3.05 -16.39 5.08
C PRO A 80 -1.96 -16.67 4.06
N ILE A 81 -1.45 -15.66 3.36
CA ILE A 81 -0.34 -15.81 2.40
C ILE A 81 0.93 -16.18 3.16
N ILE A 82 1.23 -15.48 4.25
CA ILE A 82 2.41 -15.73 5.08
C ILE A 82 2.37 -17.13 5.71
N ARG A 83 1.16 -17.64 6.02
CA ARG A 83 0.95 -19.00 6.53
C ARG A 83 0.99 -20.10 5.46
N GLY A 84 1.07 -19.74 4.18
CA GLY A 84 0.99 -20.69 3.06
C GLY A 84 -0.41 -21.24 2.79
N GLU A 85 -1.44 -20.65 3.41
CA GLU A 85 -2.84 -21.06 3.33
C GLU A 85 -3.58 -20.34 2.18
N GLY A 86 -3.07 -19.17 1.77
CA GLY A 86 -3.55 -18.41 0.61
C GLY A 86 -2.80 -18.79 -0.65
N ARG A 87 -3.48 -19.35 -1.67
CA ARG A 87 -2.86 -19.62 -2.98
C ARG A 87 -2.42 -18.30 -3.63
N ASP A 88 -1.12 -18.02 -3.55
CA ASP A 88 -0.31 -16.88 -4.00
C ASP A 88 -0.92 -16.02 -5.15
N ARG A 89 -1.38 -16.67 -6.23
CA ARG A 89 -1.96 -15.99 -7.39
C ARG A 89 -3.38 -15.45 -7.23
N ARG A 90 -4.21 -16.03 -6.35
CA ARG A 90 -5.61 -15.60 -6.14
C ARG A 90 -5.68 -14.37 -5.24
N ALA A 91 -4.80 -14.29 -4.25
CA ALA A 91 -4.74 -13.18 -3.30
C ALA A 91 -4.40 -11.84 -3.99
N GLY A 92 -3.35 -11.80 -4.81
CA GLY A 92 -3.01 -10.59 -5.60
C GLY A 92 -4.09 -10.18 -6.60
N ARG A 93 -4.88 -11.14 -7.12
CA ARG A 93 -6.05 -10.84 -7.98
C ARG A 93 -7.26 -10.34 -7.20
N SER A 94 -7.42 -10.73 -5.93
CA SER A 94 -8.46 -10.17 -5.06
C SER A 94 -8.15 -8.72 -4.78
N LEU A 95 -6.91 -8.45 -4.35
CA LEU A 95 -6.43 -7.10 -4.08
C LEU A 95 -6.60 -6.17 -5.29
N ALA A 96 -6.35 -6.66 -6.50
CA ALA A 96 -6.55 -5.90 -7.74
C ALA A 96 -8.03 -5.70 -8.13
N ARG A 97 -8.95 -6.53 -7.64
CA ARG A 97 -10.40 -6.41 -7.88
C ARG A 97 -11.07 -5.45 -6.90
N ASP A 98 -10.54 -5.36 -5.69
CA ASP A 98 -11.04 -4.46 -4.65
C ASP A 98 -10.71 -2.97 -4.95
N VAL A 99 -9.96 -2.71 -6.03
CA VAL A 99 -9.62 -1.36 -6.55
C VAL A 99 -10.52 -0.94 -7.75
N HIS A 100 -11.73 -1.48 -7.88
CA HIS A 100 -12.67 -1.11 -8.95
C HIS A 100 -14.02 -0.64 -8.41
#